data_AF-A0A6P8TMX8-F1
#
_entry.id   AF-A0A6P8TMX8-F1
#
_cell.length_a   1.000
_cell.length_b   1.000
_cell.length_c   1.000
_cell.angle_alpha   90.00
_cell.angle_beta   90.00
_cell.angle_gamma   90.00
#
_symmetry.space_group_name_H-M   'P 1'
#
loop_
_entity.id
_entity.type
_entity.pdbx_description
1 polymer ?
#
loop_
_entity_poly.entity_id
_entity_poly.type
_entity_poly.pdbx_seq_one_letter_code
_entity_poly.pdbx_strand_id
1 'polypeptide(L)'
;MLMKEYRICMPLTVDEYRIGQLYMISKHSCEQSGGGEGVEVMRNEADMHPQHGQGQLTEKRIYLSSKLPAWARAFAPRFFYVTEKAWNFYPYTITEYSVSFLPKFSIRIETRFENNNGDNDNDPSRWMSSKTGRGPLEKGWRDDHKPIMCSYKRVQCSFEVYGFQTKTEDFIHKVRRSFLFLY
;
A
#
# COMPACT_ATOMS: atom_id res chain seq x y z
N MET A 1 -2.94 12.36 11.93
CA MET A 1 -1.98 11.48 11.25
C MET A 1 -2.11 10.07 11.81
N LEU A 2 -2.47 9.10 10.97
CA LEU A 2 -2.55 7.68 11.31
C LEU A 2 -1.31 6.96 10.75
N MET A 3 -0.60 6.20 11.58
CA MET A 3 0.54 5.38 11.14
C MET A 3 0.29 3.93 11.53
N LYS A 4 0.46 3.00 10.58
CA LYS A 4 0.40 1.55 10.83
C LYS A 4 1.47 0.83 10.01
N GLU A 5 2.14 -0.12 10.64
CA GLU A 5 3.02 -1.07 9.97
C GLU A 5 2.27 -2.39 9.75
N TYR A 6 2.37 -2.94 8.54
CA TYR A 6 1.88 -4.27 8.20
C TYR A 6 3.05 -5.16 7.83
N ARG A 7 3.05 -6.39 8.36
CA ARG A 7 4.06 -7.40 8.05
C ARG A 7 3.40 -8.56 7.32
N ILE A 8 3.89 -8.86 6.13
CA ILE A 8 3.38 -9.92 5.28
C ILE A 8 4.52 -10.88 5.00
N CYS A 9 4.49 -12.03 5.66
CA CYS A 9 5.48 -13.09 5.44
C CYS A 9 4.98 -13.99 4.31
N MET A 10 5.88 -14.37 3.40
CA MET A 10 5.56 -15.19 2.23
C MET A 10 6.61 -16.29 2.05
N PRO A 11 6.20 -17.49 1.58
CA PRO A 11 7.05 -18.65 1.41
C PRO A 11 7.88 -18.58 0.10
N LEU A 12 8.61 -17.50 -0.08
CA LEU A 12 9.38 -17.18 -1.28
C LEU A 12 10.64 -16.42 -0.86
N THR A 13 11.62 -16.33 -1.75
CA THR A 13 12.73 -15.38 -1.63
C THR A 13 12.32 -13.98 -2.09
N VAL A 14 13.05 -12.97 -1.64
CA VAL A 14 12.95 -11.59 -2.13
C VAL A 14 13.17 -11.52 -3.65
N ASP A 15 14.05 -12.34 -4.23
CA ASP A 15 14.28 -12.31 -5.67
C ASP A 15 13.11 -12.91 -6.46
N GLU A 16 12.51 -14.00 -5.98
CA GLU A 16 11.29 -14.57 -6.58
C GLU A 16 10.11 -13.61 -6.46
N TYR A 17 9.96 -12.94 -5.31
CA TYR A 17 8.91 -11.95 -5.13
C TYR A 17 9.05 -10.77 -6.09
N ARG A 18 10.27 -10.33 -6.43
CA ARG A 18 10.50 -9.24 -7.39
C ARG A 18 9.84 -9.53 -8.74
N ILE A 19 9.99 -10.75 -9.24
CA ILE A 19 9.42 -11.17 -10.52
C ILE A 19 7.89 -11.24 -10.41
N GLY A 20 7.39 -11.85 -9.33
CA GLY A 20 5.96 -11.94 -9.05
C GLY A 20 5.30 -10.57 -8.92
N GLN A 21 5.94 -9.63 -8.25
CA GLN A 21 5.45 -8.26 -8.03
C GLN A 21 5.26 -7.54 -9.37
N LEU A 22 6.25 -7.58 -10.26
CA LEU A 22 6.15 -6.95 -11.58
C LEU A 22 5.00 -7.56 -12.41
N TYR A 23 4.86 -8.89 -12.38
CA TYR A 23 3.75 -9.57 -13.02
C TYR A 23 2.39 -9.15 -12.43
N MET A 24 2.27 -9.12 -11.10
CA MET A 24 1.04 -8.71 -10.41
C MET A 24 0.66 -7.27 -10.73
N ILE A 25 1.63 -6.34 -10.77
CA ILE A 25 1.40 -4.94 -11.16
C ILE A 25 0.88 -4.86 -12.60
N SER A 26 1.53 -5.57 -13.52
CA SER A 26 1.13 -5.59 -14.93
C SER A 26 -0.27 -6.16 -15.12
N LYS A 27 -0.54 -7.32 -14.51
CA LYS A 27 -1.85 -7.98 -14.55
C LYS A 27 -2.95 -7.12 -13.93
N HIS A 28 -2.71 -6.55 -12.76
CA HIS A 28 -3.67 -5.68 -12.11
C HIS A 28 -3.96 -4.42 -12.94
N SER A 29 -2.94 -3.83 -13.55
CA SER A 29 -3.12 -2.71 -14.47
C SER A 29 -4.02 -3.09 -15.64
N CYS A 30 -3.85 -4.29 -16.23
CA CYS A 30 -4.69 -4.79 -17.31
C CYS A 30 -6.13 -5.00 -16.87
N GLU A 31 -6.35 -5.61 -15.70
CA GLU A 31 -7.69 -5.84 -15.13
C GLU A 31 -8.43 -4.53 -14.82
N GLN A 32 -7.72 -3.48 -14.37
CA GLN A 32 -8.33 -2.18 -14.09
C GLN A 32 -8.67 -1.37 -15.35
N SER A 33 -8.11 -1.69 -16.51
CA SER A 33 -8.38 -0.96 -17.76
C SER A 33 -9.71 -1.35 -18.44
N GLY A 34 -10.33 -2.47 -18.06
CA GLY A 34 -11.56 -2.97 -18.66
C GLY A 34 -12.82 -2.48 -17.96
N GLY A 35 -13.37 -1.32 -18.34
CA GLY A 35 -14.68 -0.89 -17.81
C GLY A 35 -15.09 0.58 -17.95
N GLY A 36 -14.36 1.42 -18.70
CA GLY A 36 -14.70 2.84 -18.88
C GLY A 36 -14.27 3.76 -17.72
N GLU A 37 -13.91 3.19 -16.57
CA GLU A 37 -13.08 3.83 -15.55
C GLU A 37 -11.62 3.41 -15.78
N GLY A 38 -10.73 4.38 -16.00
CA GLY A 38 -9.37 4.12 -16.44
C GLY A 38 -8.32 4.32 -15.36
N VAL A 39 -7.21 3.59 -15.51
CA VAL A 39 -5.91 3.98 -14.97
C VAL A 39 -5.14 4.63 -16.10
N GLU A 40 -4.82 5.91 -15.97
CA GLU A 40 -4.04 6.66 -16.95
C GLU A 40 -2.59 6.77 -16.44
N VAL A 41 -1.64 6.21 -17.20
CA VAL A 41 -0.21 6.31 -16.86
C VAL A 41 0.30 7.65 -17.37
N MET A 42 0.62 8.57 -16.45
CA MET A 42 1.10 9.92 -16.76
C MET A 42 2.62 9.95 -16.96
N ARG A 43 3.34 9.22 -16.12
CA ARG A 43 4.81 9.19 -16.12
C ARG A 43 5.30 7.78 -15.84
N ASN A 44 6.34 7.37 -16.56
CA ASN A 44 7.04 6.13 -16.33
C ASN A 44 8.51 6.31 -16.74
N GLU A 45 9.35 6.68 -15.77
CA GLU A 45 10.74 7.06 -16.03
C GLU A 45 11.69 6.41 -15.03
N ALA A 46 12.95 6.24 -15.42
CA ALA A 46 13.99 5.83 -14.50
C ALA A 46 14.29 6.98 -13.51
N ASP A 47 14.48 6.63 -12.25
CA ASP A 47 14.81 7.58 -11.18
C ASP A 47 15.98 7.04 -10.34
N MET A 48 16.68 7.91 -9.62
CA MET A 48 17.82 7.53 -8.80
C MET A 48 17.64 8.02 -7.37
N HIS A 49 17.46 7.08 -6.44
CA HIS A 49 17.38 7.39 -5.02
C HIS A 49 18.79 7.59 -4.44
N PRO A 50 19.06 8.65 -3.65
CA PRO A 50 20.37 8.90 -3.06
C PRO A 50 20.94 7.73 -2.22
N GLN A 51 20.05 6.92 -1.63
CA GLN A 51 20.42 5.81 -0.74
C GLN A 51 20.10 4.42 -1.30
N HIS A 52 19.16 4.30 -2.24
CA HIS A 52 18.66 3.01 -2.74
C HIS A 52 19.03 2.76 -4.20
N GLY A 53 19.73 3.69 -4.85
CA GLY A 53 20.25 3.53 -6.20
C GLY A 53 19.18 3.69 -7.27
N GLN A 54 19.40 3.03 -8.41
CA GLN A 54 18.52 3.13 -9.57
C GLN A 54 17.17 2.45 -9.31
N GLY A 55 16.10 3.10 -9.76
CA GLY A 55 14.75 2.57 -9.72
C GLY A 55 13.87 3.14 -10.81
N GLN A 56 12.56 2.97 -10.63
CA GLN A 56 11.55 3.41 -11.59
C GLN A 56 10.48 4.23 -10.88
N LEU A 57 10.22 5.42 -11.40
CA LEU A 57 9.12 6.27 -10.99
C LEU A 57 7.95 6.07 -11.94
N THR A 58 6.80 5.73 -11.39
CA THR A 58 5.53 5.67 -12.10
C THR A 58 4.53 6.63 -11.46
N GLU A 59 3.85 7.42 -12.30
CA GLU A 59 2.75 8.27 -11.88
C GLU A 59 1.51 7.90 -12.67
N LYS A 60 0.43 7.58 -11.95
CA LYS A 60 -0.83 7.15 -12.53
C LYS A 60 -1.98 7.99 -11.98
N ARG A 61 -2.97 8.26 -12.82
CA ARG A 61 -4.26 8.84 -12.42
C ARG A 61 -5.33 7.77 -12.48
N ILE A 62 -5.99 7.56 -11.35
CA ILE A 62 -7.04 6.54 -11.18
C ILE A 62 -8.37 7.28 -11.06
N TYR A 63 -9.27 7.01 -12.00
CA TYR A 63 -10.62 7.58 -12.01
C TYR A 63 -11.59 6.63 -11.29
N LEU A 64 -12.05 7.00 -10.09
CA LEU A 64 -12.85 6.13 -9.18
C LEU A 64 -14.30 6.62 -8.99
N SER A 65 -14.88 7.28 -9.98
CA SER A 65 -16.15 8.01 -9.82
C SER A 65 -17.35 7.13 -9.44
N SER A 66 -17.38 5.85 -9.84
CA SER A 66 -18.46 4.90 -9.54
C SER A 66 -18.17 3.93 -8.38
N LYS A 67 -16.90 3.72 -8.02
CA LYS A 67 -16.49 2.76 -6.97
C LYS A 67 -16.47 3.33 -5.55
N LEU A 68 -16.85 4.60 -5.37
CA LEU A 68 -16.92 5.21 -4.04
C LEU A 68 -18.15 4.76 -3.23
N PRO A 69 -17.98 4.56 -1.90
CA PRO A 69 -19.10 4.38 -0.99
C PRO A 69 -20.12 5.51 -1.09
N ALA A 70 -21.40 5.22 -0.80
CA ALA A 70 -22.49 6.19 -0.91
C ALA A 70 -22.25 7.48 -0.11
N TRP A 71 -21.66 7.40 1.09
CA TRP A 71 -21.32 8.57 1.89
C TRP A 71 -20.22 9.43 1.26
N ALA A 72 -19.26 8.82 0.55
CA ALA A 72 -18.16 9.52 -0.10
C ALA A 72 -18.64 10.19 -1.39
N ARG A 73 -19.57 9.56 -2.13
CA ARG A 73 -20.22 10.16 -3.31
C ARG A 73 -21.01 11.44 -2.98
N ALA A 74 -21.51 11.59 -1.76
CA ALA A 74 -22.23 12.80 -1.35
C ALA A 74 -21.32 14.02 -1.16
N PHE A 75 -20.01 13.81 -0.96
CA PHE A 75 -19.04 14.88 -0.73
C PHE A 75 -18.03 15.03 -1.87
N ALA A 76 -17.76 13.95 -2.61
CA ALA A 76 -16.84 13.96 -3.73
C ALA A 76 -17.42 14.74 -4.92
N PRO A 77 -16.64 15.64 -5.55
CA PRO A 77 -17.03 16.27 -6.80
C PRO A 77 -17.35 15.23 -7.88
N ARG A 78 -18.18 15.62 -8.85
CA ARG A 78 -18.62 14.74 -9.95
C ARG A 78 -17.45 14.20 -10.78
N PHE A 79 -16.35 14.94 -10.84
CA PHE A 79 -15.10 14.53 -11.46
C PHE A 79 -13.96 14.72 -10.46
N PHE A 80 -13.37 13.62 -10.02
CA PHE A 80 -12.13 13.62 -9.26
C PHE A 80 -11.27 12.44 -9.69
N TYR A 81 -9.98 12.52 -9.42
CA TYR A 81 -9.03 11.45 -9.64
C TYR A 81 -8.12 11.30 -8.44
N VAL A 82 -7.59 10.09 -8.29
CA VAL A 82 -6.53 9.76 -7.33
C VAL A 82 -5.22 9.69 -8.10
N THR A 83 -4.23 10.46 -7.66
CA THR A 83 -2.88 10.39 -8.20
C THR A 83 -2.10 9.38 -7.37
N GLU A 84 -1.63 8.31 -8.00
CA GLU A 84 -0.69 7.32 -7.46
C GLU A 84 0.70 7.64 -7.99
N LYS A 85 1.63 8.01 -7.11
CA LYS A 85 3.06 8.15 -7.41
C LYS A 85 3.80 7.00 -6.73
N ALA A 86 4.39 6.10 -7.51
CA ALA A 86 5.13 4.97 -6.99
C ALA A 86 6.58 5.00 -7.45
N TRP A 87 7.51 4.98 -6.50
CA TRP A 87 8.93 4.81 -6.70
C TRP A 87 9.32 3.38 -6.34
N ASN A 88 9.84 2.65 -7.31
CA ASN A 88 10.30 1.28 -7.14
C ASN A 88 11.83 1.24 -7.16
N PHE A 89 12.44 1.23 -5.96
CA PHE A 89 13.89 1.07 -5.72
C PHE A 89 14.16 -0.30 -5.09
N TYR A 90 13.57 -1.37 -5.67
CA TYR A 90 13.57 -2.72 -5.09
C TYR A 90 14.93 -3.11 -4.48
N PRO A 91 14.99 -3.57 -3.22
CA PRO A 91 13.91 -4.07 -2.36
C PRO A 91 13.21 -3.01 -1.49
N TYR A 92 13.29 -1.73 -1.86
CA TYR A 92 12.57 -0.65 -1.20
C TYR A 92 11.61 0.06 -2.16
N THR A 93 10.36 0.26 -1.75
CA THR A 93 9.37 0.98 -2.57
C THR A 93 8.68 2.05 -1.76
N ILE A 94 8.39 3.17 -2.42
CA ILE A 94 7.58 4.25 -1.88
C ILE A 94 6.37 4.41 -2.78
N THR A 95 5.19 4.57 -2.20
CA THR A 95 3.97 4.87 -2.95
C THR A 95 3.18 5.95 -2.23
N GLU A 96 2.91 7.04 -2.93
CA GLU A 96 2.14 8.17 -2.43
C GLU A 96 0.83 8.30 -3.21
N TYR A 97 -0.27 8.35 -2.47
CA TYR A 97 -1.59 8.62 -3.00
C TYR A 97 -2.03 10.02 -2.57
N SER A 98 -2.49 10.81 -3.53
CA SER A 98 -3.16 12.08 -3.28
C SER A 98 -4.48 12.15 -4.05
N VAL A 99 -5.42 12.95 -3.56
CA VAL A 99 -6.76 13.08 -4.16
C VAL A 99 -6.93 14.49 -4.68
N SER A 100 -7.39 14.63 -5.92
CA SER A 100 -7.40 15.91 -6.65
C SER A 100 -8.17 17.05 -5.95
N PHE A 101 -9.23 16.74 -5.21
CA PHE A 101 -10.07 17.73 -4.52
C PHE A 101 -9.78 17.84 -3.01
N LEU A 102 -8.90 16.99 -2.48
CA LEU A 102 -8.52 16.97 -1.07
C LEU A 102 -6.99 17.07 -0.96
N PRO A 103 -6.39 18.26 -1.14
CA PRO A 103 -4.94 18.43 -1.10
C PRO A 103 -4.33 18.07 0.26
N LYS A 104 -5.13 18.12 1.33
CA LYS A 104 -4.74 17.72 2.69
C LYS A 104 -4.90 16.22 2.97
N PHE A 105 -5.38 15.45 2.00
CA PHE A 105 -5.44 13.99 2.06
C PHE A 105 -4.22 13.39 1.37
N SER A 106 -3.38 12.70 2.12
CA SER A 106 -2.25 11.94 1.60
C SER A 106 -2.15 10.58 2.26
N ILE A 107 -1.83 9.57 1.47
CA ILE A 107 -1.42 8.26 1.97
C ILE A 107 -0.03 8.01 1.44
N ARG A 108 0.93 7.78 2.32
CA ARG A 108 2.28 7.36 1.97
C ARG A 108 2.50 5.95 2.48
N ILE A 109 2.92 5.07 1.58
CA ILE A 109 3.21 3.68 1.85
C ILE A 109 4.69 3.47 1.54
N GLU A 110 5.44 3.04 2.53
CA GLU A 110 6.83 2.65 2.36
C GLU A 110 6.93 1.16 2.60
N THR A 111 7.49 0.44 1.64
CA THR A 111 7.65 -1.01 1.73
C THR A 111 9.12 -1.38 1.67
N ARG A 112 9.55 -2.25 2.59
CA ARG A 112 10.86 -2.92 2.52
C ARG A 112 10.66 -4.43 2.45
N PHE A 113 11.41 -5.09 1.58
CA PHE A 113 11.42 -6.55 1.43
C PHE A 113 12.72 -7.11 2.01
N GLU A 114 12.61 -8.12 2.88
CA GLU A 114 13.77 -8.77 3.50
C GLU A 114 13.59 -10.29 3.51
N ASN A 115 14.67 -11.04 3.31
CA ASN A 115 14.70 -12.52 3.43
C ASN A 115 14.73 -12.93 4.91
N ASN A 116 13.67 -12.62 5.65
CA ASN A 116 13.48 -13.04 7.03
C ASN A 116 12.02 -13.42 7.28
N ASN A 117 11.80 -14.03 8.44
CA ASN A 117 10.49 -14.48 8.91
C ASN A 117 9.64 -13.36 9.53
N GLY A 118 10.05 -12.09 9.45
CA GLY A 118 9.35 -10.97 10.10
C GLY A 118 9.85 -10.62 11.50
N ASP A 119 10.87 -11.33 12.01
CA ASP A 119 11.45 -11.17 13.35
C ASP A 119 12.55 -10.09 13.36
N ASN A 120 12.17 -8.87 13.01
CA ASN A 120 12.87 -7.68 13.50
C ASN A 120 12.21 -7.32 14.84
N ASP A 121 12.98 -6.95 15.88
CA ASP A 121 12.69 -6.73 17.33
C ASP A 121 11.30 -6.16 17.74
N ASN A 122 10.48 -5.69 16.81
CA ASN A 122 9.11 -5.25 16.98
C ASN A 122 8.05 -6.32 16.62
N ASP A 123 8.20 -7.58 17.03
CA ASP A 123 7.26 -8.67 16.72
C ASP A 123 5.80 -8.40 17.22
N PRO A 124 4.77 -8.33 16.34
CA PRO A 124 3.38 -8.21 16.75
C PRO A 124 2.78 -9.46 17.43
N SER A 125 3.49 -10.59 17.46
CA SER A 125 3.20 -11.72 18.35
C SER A 125 3.62 -11.47 19.80
N ARG A 126 4.39 -10.40 20.06
CA ARG A 126 4.78 -9.93 21.40
C ARG A 126 4.14 -8.59 21.78
N TRP A 127 3.50 -7.90 20.82
CA TRP A 127 2.89 -6.59 21.03
C TRP A 127 1.37 -6.70 21.21
N MET A 128 0.89 -6.21 22.36
CA MET A 128 -0.54 -6.08 22.67
C MET A 128 -0.91 -4.60 22.67
N SER A 129 -1.96 -4.23 21.94
CA SER A 129 -2.41 -2.85 21.89
C SER A 129 -2.93 -2.39 23.26
N SER A 130 -2.26 -1.41 23.88
CA SER A 130 -2.67 -0.80 25.16
C SER A 130 -4.03 -0.09 25.14
N LYS A 131 -4.57 0.21 23.94
CA LYS A 131 -5.90 0.83 23.76
C LYS A 131 -7.00 -0.15 23.34
N THR A 132 -6.66 -1.29 22.74
CA THR A 132 -7.66 -2.18 22.09
C THR A 132 -7.56 -3.65 22.48
N GLY A 133 -6.53 -4.07 23.21
CA GLY A 133 -6.39 -5.43 23.75
C GLY A 133 -6.19 -6.55 22.71
N ARG A 134 -5.94 -6.21 21.45
CA ARG A 134 -5.74 -7.21 20.38
C ARG A 134 -4.30 -7.72 20.35
N GLY A 135 -4.17 -9.03 20.13
CA GLY A 135 -2.92 -9.78 20.13
C GLY A 135 -2.71 -10.57 21.43
N PRO A 136 -1.81 -11.57 21.44
CA PRO A 136 -0.98 -12.01 20.31
C PRO A 136 -1.62 -13.12 19.46
N LEU A 137 -1.15 -13.23 18.21
CA LEU A 137 -1.55 -14.28 17.25
C LEU A 137 -0.71 -15.56 17.48
N GLU A 138 -1.33 -16.74 17.33
CA GLU A 138 -0.72 -18.05 17.68
C GLU A 138 0.53 -18.42 16.85
N LYS A 139 1.44 -19.16 17.50
CA LYS A 139 2.83 -19.48 17.08
C LYS A 139 2.92 -20.66 16.09
N GLY A 140 3.97 -20.65 15.25
CA GLY A 140 4.60 -21.87 14.70
C GLY A 140 4.77 -21.98 13.18
N TRP A 141 3.89 -21.40 12.36
CA TRP A 141 3.94 -21.63 10.91
C TRP A 141 5.15 -21.00 10.19
N ARG A 142 5.71 -19.93 10.78
CA ARG A 142 6.85 -19.17 10.24
C ARG A 142 8.20 -19.81 10.52
N ASP A 143 8.26 -20.78 11.44
CA ASP A 143 9.50 -21.30 11.98
C ASP A 143 10.09 -22.44 11.12
N ASP A 144 9.22 -23.18 10.42
CA ASP A 144 9.62 -24.39 9.67
C ASP A 144 9.77 -24.18 8.15
N HIS A 145 9.36 -23.03 7.61
CA HIS A 145 9.31 -22.81 6.16
C HIS A 145 10.57 -22.12 5.61
N LYS A 146 11.20 -22.73 4.59
CA LYS A 146 12.33 -22.15 3.84
C LYS A 146 12.12 -22.38 2.33
N PRO A 147 12.24 -21.35 1.47
CA PRO A 147 12.59 -19.95 1.78
C PRO A 147 11.44 -19.15 2.42
N ILE A 148 11.78 -18.07 3.12
CA ILE A 148 10.81 -17.12 3.68
C ILE A 148 11.31 -15.69 3.49
N MET A 149 10.39 -14.81 3.08
CA MET A 149 10.61 -13.37 3.04
C MET A 149 9.50 -12.64 3.79
N CYS A 150 9.78 -11.43 4.26
CA CYS A 150 8.81 -10.54 4.89
C CYS A 150 8.78 -9.18 4.18
N SER A 151 7.57 -8.74 3.86
CA SER A 151 7.29 -7.38 3.40
C SER A 151 6.85 -6.53 4.58
N TYR A 152 7.62 -5.49 4.87
CA TYR A 152 7.34 -4.50 5.92
C TYR A 152 6.75 -3.25 5.27
N LYS A 153 5.45 -3.04 5.46
CA LYS A 153 4.68 -1.96 4.84
C LYS A 153 4.29 -0.93 5.88
N ARG A 154 4.97 0.20 5.90
CA ARG A 154 4.60 1.35 6.73
C ARG A 154 3.63 2.24 5.97
N VAL A 155 2.37 2.26 6.41
CA VAL A 155 1.31 3.10 5.87
C VAL A 155 1.11 4.30 6.79
N GLN A 156 1.32 5.48 6.24
CA GLN A 156 1.07 6.77 6.87
C GLN A 156 -0.08 7.43 6.14
N CYS A 157 -1.11 7.82 6.86
CA CYS A 157 -2.23 8.58 6.31
C CYS A 157 -2.39 9.90 7.03
N SER A 158 -2.43 10.98 6.26
CA SER A 158 -2.79 12.30 6.72
C SER A 158 -4.13 12.70 6.11
N PHE A 159 -5.03 13.19 6.94
CA PHE A 159 -6.28 13.79 6.54
C PHE A 159 -6.63 14.90 7.54
N GLU A 160 -7.13 16.01 7.04
CA GLU A 160 -7.61 17.14 7.85
C GLU A 160 -9.07 17.45 7.49
N VAL A 161 -9.93 16.43 7.56
CA VAL A 161 -11.38 16.60 7.39
C VAL A 161 -12.05 16.41 8.75
N TYR A 162 -12.43 17.52 9.37
CA TYR A 162 -13.07 17.54 10.68
C TYR A 162 -14.40 16.74 10.64
N GLY A 163 -14.60 15.82 11.57
CA GLY A 163 -15.83 15.03 11.70
C GLY A 163 -15.93 13.75 10.85
N PHE A 164 -15.01 13.48 9.93
CA PHE A 164 -15.02 12.26 9.08
C PHE A 164 -13.84 11.32 9.30
N GLN A 165 -12.97 11.63 10.27
CA GLN A 165 -11.78 10.86 10.64
C GLN A 165 -12.02 9.34 10.66
N THR A 166 -12.92 8.85 11.51
CA THR A 166 -13.16 7.41 11.69
C THR A 166 -13.70 6.72 10.42
N LYS A 167 -14.60 7.40 9.67
CA LYS A 167 -15.17 6.84 8.43
C LYS A 167 -14.12 6.76 7.31
N THR A 168 -13.25 7.74 7.23
CA THR A 168 -12.12 7.76 6.30
C THR A 168 -11.10 6.69 6.67
N GLU A 169 -10.77 6.55 7.95
CA GLU A 169 -9.89 5.48 8.44
C GLU A 169 -10.47 4.09 8.10
N ASP A 170 -11.76 3.85 8.36
CA ASP A 170 -12.45 2.60 8.01
C ASP A 170 -12.49 2.34 6.50
N PHE A 171 -12.69 3.39 5.70
CA PHE A 171 -12.66 3.28 4.24
C PHE A 171 -11.26 2.91 3.75
N ILE A 172 -10.22 3.59 4.22
CA ILE A 172 -8.84 3.24 3.91
C ILE A 172 -8.55 1.80 4.31
N HIS A 173 -9.02 1.36 5.49
CA HIS A 173 -8.89 -0.02 5.95
C HIS A 173 -9.65 -1.05 5.11
N LYS A 174 -10.73 -0.65 4.42
CA LYS A 174 -11.46 -1.50 3.46
C LYS A 174 -10.76 -1.55 2.11
N VAL A 175 -10.31 -0.42 1.57
CA VAL A 175 -9.56 -0.38 0.31
C VAL A 175 -8.16 -0.99 0.47
N ARG A 176 -7.64 -1.01 1.71
CA ARG A 176 -6.39 -1.68 2.14
C ARG A 176 -6.25 -3.11 1.60
N ARG A 177 -7.34 -3.88 1.52
CA ARG A 177 -7.26 -5.28 1.08
C ARG A 177 -6.85 -5.40 -0.39
N SER A 178 -7.07 -4.38 -1.21
CA SER A 178 -6.56 -4.34 -2.57
C SER A 178 -5.10 -3.87 -2.58
N PHE A 179 -4.76 -2.82 -1.83
CA PHE A 179 -3.39 -2.27 -1.82
C PHE A 179 -2.33 -3.15 -1.16
N LEU A 180 -2.68 -3.91 -0.11
CA LEU A 180 -1.71 -4.67 0.69
C LEU A 180 -1.12 -5.88 -0.06
N PHE A 181 -1.84 -6.40 -1.06
CA PHE A 181 -1.45 -7.61 -1.80
C PHE A 181 -0.88 -7.32 -3.21
N LEU A 182 -1.03 -6.11 -3.72
CA LEU A 182 -0.63 -5.74 -5.08
C LEU A 182 0.79 -5.20 -5.18
N TYR A 183 1.30 -4.64 -4.09
CA TYR A 183 2.64 -4.10 -3.98
C TYR A 183 3.35 -4.82 -2.87
#